data_AF-A0A453RCV1-F1
#
_entry.id   AF-A0A453RCV1-F1
#
_cell.length_a   1.000
_cell.length_b   1.000
_cell.length_c   1.000
_cell.angle_alpha   90.00
_cell.angle_beta   90.00
_cell.angle_gamma   90.00
#
_symmetry.space_group_name_H-M   'P 1'
#
loop_
_entity.id
_entity.type
_entity.pdbx_description
1 polymer ?
#
loop_
_entity_poly.entity_id
_entity_poly.type
_entity_poly.pdbx_seq_one_letter_code
_entity_poly.pdbx_strand_id
1 'polypeptide(L)'
;MVMVYSVGHISGAHFNPAVTFAFATVRRFPWRQVPAYVLAQMLGATLASGTLRLMFGGRHEHFPGTLPTGSDVQSLVLEFIITFYLMFVISGVSTDNRAIGELAGLAVGATILLNVLIAGPVSGASMNPARTVG
;
A
#
# COMPACT_ATOMS: atom_id res chain seq x y z
N MET A 1 -0.72 -6.39 7.28
CA MET A 1 -1.31 -7.02 8.47
C MET A 1 -0.51 -6.72 9.73
N VAL A 2 0.68 -7.32 9.92
CA VAL A 2 1.47 -7.18 11.17
C VAL A 2 1.67 -5.72 11.57
N MET A 3 2.24 -4.89 10.69
CA MET A 3 2.48 -3.47 10.99
C MET A 3 1.20 -2.68 11.30
N VAL A 4 0.06 -3.03 10.69
CA VAL A 4 -1.22 -2.38 10.97
C VAL A 4 -1.65 -2.67 12.41
N TYR A 5 -1.49 -3.91 12.87
CA TYR A 5 -1.78 -4.26 14.26
C TYR A 5 -0.76 -3.69 15.25
N SER A 6 0.52 -3.65 14.87
CA SER A 6 1.58 -3.17 15.76
C SER A 6 1.56 -1.66 15.99
N VAL A 7 1.33 -0.84 14.95
CA VAL A 7 1.45 0.62 15.04
C VAL A 7 0.24 1.39 14.51
N GLY A 8 -0.84 0.70 14.14
CA GLY A 8 -2.08 1.35 13.67
C GLY A 8 -2.69 2.30 14.68
N HIS A 9 -2.63 1.97 15.98
CA HIS A 9 -3.10 2.84 17.06
C HIS A 9 -2.24 4.12 17.23
N ILE A 10 -1.02 4.15 16.69
CA ILE A 10 -0.11 5.30 16.78
C ILE A 10 -0.35 6.27 15.61
N SER A 11 -0.39 5.76 14.38
CA SER A 11 -0.36 6.59 13.17
C SER A 11 -1.52 6.38 12.21
N GLY A 12 -2.42 5.42 12.48
CA GLY A 12 -3.40 4.93 11.51
C GLY A 12 -2.82 3.94 10.49
N ALA A 13 -1.50 3.70 10.52
CA ALA A 13 -0.82 2.68 9.70
C ALA A 13 -1.16 2.75 8.20
N HIS A 14 -1.20 3.96 7.60
CA HIS A 14 -1.57 4.07 6.19
C HIS A 14 -0.55 3.38 5.27
N PHE A 15 0.76 3.54 5.54
CA PHE A 15 1.89 2.96 4.80
C PHE A 15 1.86 3.12 3.26
N ASN A 16 0.97 3.99 2.77
CA ASN A 16 0.63 4.13 1.37
C ASN A 16 0.10 5.56 1.13
N PRO A 17 0.70 6.33 0.21
CA PRO A 17 0.20 7.64 -0.14
C PRO A 17 -1.25 7.63 -0.60
N ALA A 18 -1.68 6.63 -1.40
CA ALA A 18 -3.06 6.52 -1.87
C ALA A 18 -4.05 6.42 -0.70
N VAL A 19 -3.74 5.64 0.34
CA VAL A 19 -4.55 5.55 1.57
C VAL A 19 -4.59 6.89 2.30
N THR A 20 -3.44 7.55 2.40
CA THR A 20 -3.33 8.84 3.10
C THR A 20 -4.17 9.92 2.43
N PHE A 21 -4.12 9.99 1.09
CA PHE A 21 -4.97 10.87 0.32
C PHE A 21 -6.45 10.50 0.45
N ALA A 22 -6.81 9.21 0.36
CA ALA A 22 -8.19 8.76 0.53
C ALA A 22 -8.77 9.16 1.88
N PHE A 23 -8.03 9.04 2.98
CA PHE A 23 -8.50 9.45 4.30
C PHE A 23 -8.60 10.98 4.43
N ALA A 24 -7.71 11.71 3.76
CA ALA A 24 -7.76 13.17 3.75
C ALA A 24 -9.00 13.70 2.99
N THR A 25 -9.37 13.09 1.86
CA THR A 25 -10.56 13.51 1.08
C THR A 25 -11.86 13.29 1.86
N VAL A 26 -11.96 12.22 2.65
CA VAL A 26 -13.12 11.96 3.52
C VAL A 26 -13.01 12.61 4.90
N ARG A 27 -12.06 13.53 5.10
CA ARG A 27 -11.84 14.29 6.35
C ARG A 27 -11.55 13.42 7.58
N ARG A 28 -11.02 12.21 7.37
CA ARG A 28 -10.55 11.31 8.43
C ARG A 28 -9.05 11.49 8.74
N PHE A 29 -8.32 12.22 7.90
CA PHE A 29 -6.93 12.59 8.14
C PHE A 29 -6.68 14.08 7.79
N PRO A 30 -5.98 14.86 8.63
CA PRO A 30 -5.80 16.29 8.37
C PRO A 30 -4.92 16.54 7.15
N TRP A 31 -5.41 17.31 6.17
CA TRP A 31 -4.65 17.68 4.95
C TRP A 31 -3.28 18.28 5.23
N ARG A 32 -3.13 19.03 6.33
CA ARG A 32 -1.86 19.63 6.74
C ARG A 32 -0.78 18.60 7.09
N GLN A 33 -1.18 17.39 7.51
CA GLN A 33 -0.24 16.31 7.87
C GLN A 33 0.13 15.45 6.67
N VAL A 34 -0.64 15.50 5.56
CA VAL A 34 -0.43 14.65 4.38
C VAL A 34 0.99 14.75 3.82
N PRO A 35 1.59 15.95 3.63
CA PRO A 35 2.94 16.03 3.07
C PRO A 35 3.99 15.31 3.93
N ALA A 36 3.99 15.54 5.24
CA ALA A 36 4.94 14.90 6.15
C ALA A 36 4.72 13.38 6.22
N TYR A 37 3.47 12.93 6.22
CA TYR A 37 3.12 11.51 6.27
C TYR A 37 3.53 10.78 4.99
N VAL A 38 3.29 11.39 3.81
CA VAL A 38 3.73 10.86 2.52
C VAL A 38 5.26 10.84 2.45
N LEU A 39 5.95 11.90 2.87
CA LEU A 39 7.41 11.91 2.91
C LEU A 39 7.97 10.77 3.78
N ALA A 40 7.37 10.52 4.95
CA ALA A 40 7.76 9.40 5.80
C ALA A 40 7.55 8.04 5.10
N GLN A 41 6.46 7.86 4.36
CA GLN A 41 6.21 6.65 3.56
C GLN A 41 7.25 6.46 2.46
N MET A 42 7.58 7.52 1.72
CA MET A 42 8.59 7.48 0.65
C MET A 42 9.98 7.17 1.19
N LEU A 43 10.38 7.82 2.29
CA LEU A 43 11.66 7.56 2.95
C LEU A 43 11.73 6.13 3.49
N GLY A 44 10.67 5.66 4.16
CA GLY A 44 10.59 4.30 4.66
C GLY A 44 10.72 3.26 3.53
N ALA A 45 10.01 3.44 2.42
CA ALA A 45 10.09 2.56 1.26
C ALA A 45 11.51 2.56 0.65
N THR A 46 12.11 3.74 0.45
CA THR A 46 13.47 3.88 -0.10
C THR A 46 14.51 3.19 0.81
N LEU A 47 14.40 3.37 2.12
CA LEU A 47 15.29 2.71 3.08
C LEU A 47 15.11 1.20 3.11
N ALA A 48 13.87 0.71 2.98
CA ALA A 48 13.59 -0.72 2.88
C ALA A 48 14.21 -1.33 1.62
N SER A 49 14.01 -0.71 0.45
CA SER A 49 14.61 -1.14 -0.82
C SER A 49 16.15 -1.07 -0.77
N GLY A 50 16.72 -0.01 -0.18
CA GLY A 50 18.15 0.12 0.05
C GLY A 50 18.72 -0.98 0.95
N THR A 51 18.00 -1.33 2.03
CA THR A 51 18.39 -2.42 2.94
C THR A 51 18.43 -3.76 2.21
N LEU A 52 17.39 -4.08 1.44
CA LEU A 52 17.36 -5.29 0.62
C LEU A 52 18.52 -5.31 -0.39
N ARG A 53 18.83 -4.17 -1.02
CA ARG A 53 19.95 -4.04 -1.96
C ARG A 53 21.30 -4.34 -1.31
N LEU A 54 21.53 -3.83 -0.10
CA LEU A 54 22.76 -4.08 0.65
C LEU A 54 22.87 -5.55 1.09
N MET A 55 21.77 -6.16 1.52
CA MET A 55 21.76 -7.56 1.99
C MET A 55 21.95 -8.57 0.86
N PHE A 56 21.34 -8.33 -0.30
CA PHE A 56 21.24 -9.31 -1.39
C PHE A 56 22.06 -8.95 -2.62
N GLY A 57 22.97 -7.97 -2.52
CA GLY A 57 23.90 -7.59 -3.59
C GLY A 57 23.22 -7.05 -4.85
N GLY A 58 21.97 -6.56 -4.74
CA GLY A 58 21.25 -5.93 -5.84
C GLY A 58 20.81 -6.84 -6.99
N ARG A 59 20.83 -8.18 -6.83
CA ARG A 59 20.32 -9.10 -7.86
C ARG A 59 18.80 -8.99 -7.98
N HIS A 60 18.30 -8.68 -9.17
CA HIS A 60 16.88 -8.44 -9.45
C HIS A 60 15.93 -9.57 -9.03
N GLU A 61 16.41 -10.81 -8.98
CA GLU A 61 15.65 -12.00 -8.60
C GLU A 61 15.08 -11.93 -7.16
N HIS A 62 15.70 -11.11 -6.30
CA HIS A 62 15.26 -10.90 -4.91
C HIS A 62 14.35 -9.67 -4.74
N PHE A 63 14.06 -8.93 -5.83
CA PHE A 63 13.25 -7.72 -5.80
C PHE A 63 11.98 -7.92 -6.63
N PRO A 64 10.84 -8.30 -6.02
CA PRO A 64 9.56 -8.21 -6.69
C PRO A 64 9.21 -6.72 -6.88
N GLY A 65 9.71 -6.13 -7.97
CA GLY A 65 9.42 -4.76 -8.37
C GLY A 65 7.99 -4.61 -8.92
N THR A 66 7.56 -3.37 -9.10
CA THR A 66 6.36 -3.03 -9.87
C THR A 66 6.74 -2.94 -11.34
N LEU A 67 7.07 -4.08 -11.94
CA LEU A 67 7.49 -4.16 -13.33
C LEU A 67 6.35 -4.72 -14.18
N PRO A 68 5.76 -3.91 -15.07
CA PRO A 68 4.82 -4.38 -16.07
C PRO A 68 5.43 -5.48 -16.94
N THR A 69 4.71 -6.57 -17.13
CA THR A 69 5.04 -7.61 -18.12
C THR A 69 4.25 -7.45 -19.43
N GLY A 70 3.06 -6.84 -19.35
CA GLY A 70 2.18 -6.55 -20.47
C GLY A 70 2.23 -5.10 -20.94
N SER A 71 1.14 -4.60 -21.53
CA SER A 71 1.06 -3.20 -21.97
C SER A 71 0.88 -2.24 -20.79
N ASP A 72 1.31 -0.99 -20.97
CA ASP A 72 1.14 0.06 -19.97
C ASP A 72 -0.33 0.28 -19.64
N VAL A 73 -1.21 0.24 -20.65
CA VAL A 73 -2.66 0.40 -20.46
C VAL A 73 -3.24 -0.75 -19.65
N GLN A 74 -2.83 -2.00 -19.94
CA GLN A 74 -3.28 -3.16 -19.18
C GLN A 74 -2.84 -3.05 -17.71
N SER A 75 -1.59 -2.66 -17.47
CA SER A 75 -1.05 -2.50 -16.12
C SER A 75 -1.72 -1.35 -15.37
N LEU A 76 -1.99 -0.23 -16.05
CA LEU A 76 -2.70 0.92 -15.49
C LEU A 76 -4.12 0.54 -15.06
N VAL A 77 -4.88 -0.13 -15.94
CA VAL A 77 -6.24 -0.58 -15.65
C VAL A 77 -6.23 -1.56 -14.48
N LEU A 78 -5.29 -2.50 -14.47
CA LEU A 78 -5.20 -3.49 -13.41
C LEU A 78 -4.83 -2.85 -12.06
N GLU A 79 -3.81 -1.99 -12.02
CA GLU A 79 -3.41 -1.22 -10.83
C GLU A 79 -4.56 -0.37 -10.30
N PHE A 80 -5.35 0.25 -11.19
CA PHE A 80 -6.53 1.01 -10.79
C PHE A 80 -7.56 0.12 -10.08
N ILE A 81 -7.87 -1.07 -10.64
CA ILE A 81 -8.84 -2.01 -10.06
C ILE A 81 -8.38 -2.52 -8.69
N ILE A 82 -7.13 -2.99 -8.59
CA ILE A 82 -6.63 -3.53 -7.32
C ILE A 82 -6.47 -2.45 -6.25
N THR A 83 -6.10 -1.22 -6.65
CA THR A 83 -6.05 -0.07 -5.73
C THR A 83 -7.46 0.30 -5.27
N PHE A 84 -8.44 0.28 -6.17
CA PHE A 84 -9.85 0.49 -5.82
C PHE A 84 -10.32 -0.53 -4.78
N TYR A 85 -10.08 -1.83 -4.98
CA TYR A 85 -10.44 -2.85 -3.99
C TYR A 85 -9.75 -2.62 -2.65
N LEU A 86 -8.46 -2.29 -2.67
CA LEU A 86 -7.73 -2.00 -1.45
C LEU A 86 -8.33 -0.78 -0.72
N MET A 87 -8.60 0.33 -1.42
CA MET A 87 -9.19 1.54 -0.82
C MET A 87 -10.61 1.29 -0.31
N PHE A 88 -11.41 0.54 -1.07
CA PHE A 88 -12.76 0.17 -0.67
C PHE A 88 -12.75 -0.63 0.64
N VAL A 89 -11.92 -1.68 0.72
CA VAL A 89 -11.80 -2.50 1.94
C VAL A 89 -11.29 -1.68 3.10
N ILE A 90 -10.20 -0.92 2.93
CA ILE A 90 -9.66 -0.06 4.00
C ILE A 90 -10.75 0.88 4.50
N SER A 91 -11.44 1.59 3.60
CA SER A 91 -12.47 2.55 4.00
C SER A 91 -13.62 1.88 4.75
N GLY A 92 -14.10 0.73 4.26
CA GLY A 92 -15.17 -0.02 4.91
C GLY A 92 -14.81 -0.48 6.32
N VAL A 93 -13.60 -1.04 6.53
CA VAL A 93 -13.20 -1.61 7.82
C VAL A 93 -12.68 -0.58 8.83
N SER A 94 -12.32 0.63 8.37
CA SER A 94 -11.71 1.67 9.23
C SER A 94 -12.59 2.88 9.49
N THR A 95 -13.62 3.13 8.69
CA THR A 95 -14.44 4.34 8.80
C THR A 95 -15.91 4.10 9.17
N ASP A 96 -16.39 2.86 9.05
CA ASP A 96 -17.76 2.48 9.42
C ASP A 96 -17.78 1.85 10.82
N ASN A 97 -18.56 2.42 11.73
CA ASN A 97 -18.69 1.93 13.11
C ASN A 97 -19.37 0.55 13.19
N ARG A 98 -20.02 0.10 12.12
CA ARG A 98 -20.62 -1.24 12.02
C ARG A 98 -19.58 -2.32 11.71
N ALA A 99 -18.38 -1.95 11.29
CA ALA A 99 -17.31 -2.89 10.99
C ALA A 99 -16.60 -3.35 12.27
N ILE A 100 -16.08 -4.58 12.24
CA ILE A 100 -15.24 -5.12 13.33
C ILE A 100 -13.83 -4.56 13.19
N GLY A 101 -13.56 -3.40 13.81
CA GLY A 101 -12.30 -2.67 13.66
C GLY A 101 -11.05 -3.49 14.05
N GLU A 102 -11.17 -4.41 15.01
CA GLU A 102 -10.09 -5.33 15.42
C GLU A 102 -9.64 -6.27 14.29
N LEU A 103 -10.49 -6.52 13.29
CA LEU A 103 -10.15 -7.33 12.13
C LEU A 103 -9.65 -6.51 10.93
N ALA A 104 -9.52 -5.19 11.06
CA ALA A 104 -9.10 -4.31 9.97
C ALA A 104 -7.72 -4.71 9.40
N GLY A 105 -6.75 -5.01 10.26
CA GLY A 105 -5.41 -5.43 9.83
C GLY A 105 -5.41 -6.73 9.02
N LEU A 106 -6.27 -7.69 9.38
CA LEU A 106 -6.47 -8.96 8.68
C LEU A 106 -7.17 -8.73 7.34
N ALA A 107 -8.28 -7.99 7.33
CA ALA A 107 -9.03 -7.70 6.11
C ALA A 107 -8.16 -6.98 5.07
N VAL A 108 -7.48 -5.90 5.46
CA VAL A 108 -6.56 -5.15 4.58
C VAL A 108 -5.40 -6.03 4.12
N GLY A 109 -4.83 -6.84 5.02
CA GLY A 109 -3.76 -7.77 4.68
C GLY A 109 -4.17 -8.84 3.67
N ALA A 110 -5.36 -9.41 3.84
CA ALA A 110 -5.91 -10.42 2.95
C ALA A 110 -6.22 -9.84 1.56
N THR A 111 -6.74 -8.61 1.49
CA THR A 111 -6.95 -7.92 0.21
C THR A 111 -5.65 -7.68 -0.53
N ILE A 112 -4.59 -7.22 0.14
CA ILE A 112 -3.27 -7.06 -0.48
C ILE A 112 -2.76 -8.42 -1.00
N LEU A 113 -2.86 -9.48 -0.20
CA LEU A 113 -2.44 -10.82 -0.60
C LEU A 113 -3.15 -11.29 -1.87
N LEU A 114 -4.49 -11.22 -1.90
CA LEU A 114 -5.27 -11.65 -3.06
C LEU A 114 -4.96 -10.82 -4.31
N ASN A 115 -4.84 -9.49 -4.16
CA ASN A 115 -4.47 -8.61 -5.26
C ASN A 115 -3.08 -8.93 -5.82
N VAL A 116 -2.10 -9.26 -4.97
CA VAL A 116 -0.76 -9.67 -5.40
C VAL A 116 -0.80 -11.00 -6.15
N LEU A 117 -1.59 -11.98 -5.70
CA LEU A 117 -1.72 -13.26 -6.41
C LEU A 117 -2.30 -13.10 -7.82
N ILE A 118 -3.21 -12.15 -8.02
CA ILE A 118 -3.88 -11.91 -9.30
C ILE A 118 -3.04 -10.99 -10.20
N ALA A 119 -2.61 -9.84 -9.68
CA ALA A 119 -1.98 -8.78 -10.47
C ALA A 119 -0.46 -8.80 -10.45
N GLY A 120 0.16 -9.56 -9.53
CA GLY A 120 1.61 -9.69 -9.42
C GLY A 120 2.28 -10.09 -10.74
N PRO A 121 1.79 -11.11 -11.47
CA PRO A 121 2.37 -11.51 -12.76
C PRO A 121 2.25 -10.46 -13.88
N VAL A 122 1.36 -9.46 -13.74
CA VAL A 122 1.06 -8.48 -14.80
C VAL A 122 1.69 -7.12 -14.54
N SER A 123 1.51 -6.55 -13.33
CA SER A 123 2.01 -5.22 -12.96
C SER A 123 2.99 -5.22 -11.78
N GLY A 124 3.20 -6.37 -11.12
CA GLY A 124 3.88 -6.44 -9.83
C GLY A 124 3.03 -5.98 -8.63
N ALA A 125 1.74 -5.72 -8.86
CA ALA A 125 0.70 -5.42 -7.87
C ALA A 125 1.15 -4.40 -6.81
N SER A 126 1.39 -3.16 -7.22
CA SER A 126 1.87 -2.11 -6.33
C SER A 126 0.81 -1.66 -5.35
N MET A 127 -0.32 -1.16 -5.88
CA MET A 127 -1.37 -0.46 -5.14
C MET A 127 -0.89 0.77 -4.33
N ASN A 128 0.40 1.14 -4.43
CA ASN A 128 1.05 2.02 -3.45
C ASN A 128 2.20 2.82 -4.11
N PRO A 129 2.01 4.13 -4.33
CA PRO A 129 3.05 4.97 -4.91
C PRO A 129 4.40 4.92 -4.18
N ALA A 130 4.41 4.82 -2.85
CA ALA A 130 5.67 4.73 -2.09
C ALA A 130 6.42 3.42 -2.37
N ARG A 131 5.69 2.30 -2.49
CA ARG A 131 6.26 0.98 -2.82
C ARG A 131 6.77 0.89 -4.26
N THR A 132 6.23 1.69 -5.18
CA THR A 132 6.74 1.75 -6.56
C THR A 132 8.00 2.60 -6.67
N VAL A 133 8.06 3.73 -5.94
CA VAL A 133 9.16 4.70 -6.08
C VAL A 133 10.39 4.34 -5.25
N GLY A 134 10.19 3.79 -4.04
CA GLY A 134 11.29 3.44 -3.13
C GLY A 134 11.99 2.15 -3.52
#